data_AF-A0A4Q7Q5X3-F1
#
_entry.id   AF-A0A4Q7Q5X3-F1
#
_cell.length_a   1.000
_cell.length_b   1.000
_cell.length_c   1.000
_cell.angle_alpha   90.00
_cell.angle_beta   90.00
_cell.angle_gamma   90.00
#
_symmetry.space_group_name_H-M   'P 1'
#
loop_
_entity.id
_entity.type
_entity.pdbx_description
1 polymer ?
#
loop_
_entity_poly.entity_id
_entity_poly.type
_entity_poly.pdbx_seq_one_letter_code
_entity_poly.pdbx_strand_id
1 'polypeptide(L)' 'MEHSIGTPTNATPHAPLDPPSAATQAGAATQARAARQARADWLITELGRLAAQAEDPNDRVRIRRTADSLTRLAAAFRP' A
#
# COMPACT_ATOMS: atom_id res chain seq x y z
N MET A 1 -57.29 1.05 16.93
CA MET A 1 -56.50 1.61 18.04
C MET A 1 -55.57 0.50 18.51
N GLU A 2 -54.38 0.38 17.89
CA GLU A 2 -53.08 0.76 18.49
C GLU A 2 -52.81 -0.10 19.75
N HIS A 3 -51.75 -0.90 19.95
CA HIS A 3 -50.34 -0.96 19.53
C HIS A 3 -49.88 -2.44 19.73
N SER A 4 -48.82 -2.97 19.10
CA SER A 4 -47.45 -2.79 19.59
C SER A 4 -46.44 -3.40 18.63
N ILE A 5 -45.53 -2.52 18.21
CA ILE A 5 -44.32 -2.70 17.42
C ILE A 5 -43.22 -3.20 18.37
N GLY A 6 -42.82 -4.45 18.23
CA GLY A 6 -41.64 -5.03 18.90
C GLY A 6 -40.56 -5.33 17.88
N THR A 7 -39.87 -4.30 17.40
CA THR A 7 -38.66 -4.45 16.58
C THR A 7 -37.56 -5.06 17.47
N PRO A 8 -36.96 -6.23 17.14
CA PRO A 8 -35.77 -6.66 17.85
C PRO A 8 -34.63 -5.74 17.44
N THR A 9 -34.29 -4.78 18.32
CA THR A 9 -33.06 -4.00 18.17
C THR A 9 -31.88 -4.96 18.40
N ASN A 10 -31.23 -5.33 17.31
CA ASN A 10 -29.98 -6.07 17.33
C ASN A 10 -28.90 -5.14 17.94
N ALA A 11 -28.71 -5.24 19.25
CA ALA A 11 -27.66 -4.52 19.96
C ALA A 11 -26.30 -5.01 19.45
N THR A 12 -25.73 -4.26 18.51
CA THR A 12 -24.34 -4.45 18.09
C THR A 12 -23.45 -4.21 19.31
N PRO A 13 -22.60 -5.16 19.73
CA PRO A 13 -21.68 -4.93 20.83
C PRO A 13 -20.69 -3.83 20.41
N HIS A 14 -20.83 -2.64 20.98
CA HIS A 14 -19.80 -1.62 20.90
C HIS A 14 -18.61 -2.11 21.74
N ALA A 15 -17.60 -2.69 21.06
CA ALA A 15 -16.31 -2.95 21.67
C ALA A 15 -15.71 -1.63 22.18
N PRO A 16 -15.07 -1.60 23.37
CA PRO A 16 -14.37 -0.41 23.83
C PRO A 16 -13.24 -0.10 22.84
N LEU A 17 -13.22 1.13 22.32
CA LEU A 17 -12.11 1.66 21.54
C LEU A 17 -10.95 1.95 22.51
N ASP A 18 -10.27 0.91 22.99
CA ASP A 18 -8.95 1.10 23.59
C ASP A 18 -8.02 1.70 22.51
N PRO A 19 -7.28 2.79 22.81
CA PRO A 19 -6.37 3.35 21.84
C PRO A 19 -5.33 2.29 21.46
N PRO A 20 -5.01 2.12 20.17
CA PRO A 20 -4.04 1.11 19.75
C PRO A 20 -2.72 1.36 20.48
N SER A 21 -2.22 0.36 21.21
CA SER A 21 -0.94 0.45 21.91
C SER A 21 0.17 0.89 20.95
N ALA A 22 1.11 1.71 21.43
CA ALA A 22 2.22 2.24 20.62
C ALA A 22 3.01 1.12 19.91
N ALA A 23 3.09 -0.07 20.52
CA ALA A 23 3.71 -1.26 19.92
C ALA A 23 2.95 -1.75 18.65
N THR A 24 1.62 -1.74 18.69
CA THR A 24 0.78 -2.11 17.54
C THR A 24 0.93 -1.10 16.40
N GLN A 25 0.99 0.19 16.72
CA GLN A 25 1.18 1.26 15.73
C GLN A 25 2.58 1.20 15.08
N ALA A 26 3.63 0.96 15.86
CA ALA A 26 4.98 0.78 15.34
C ALA A 26 5.11 -0.46 14.43
N GLY A 27 4.43 -1.55 14.80
CA GLY A 27 4.33 -2.75 13.97
C GLY A 27 3.65 -2.48 12.62
N ALA A 28 2.52 -1.77 12.63
CA ALA A 28 1.80 -1.38 11.41
C ALA A 28 2.63 -0.45 10.50
N ALA A 29 3.35 0.52 11.08
CA ALA A 29 4.24 1.41 10.33
C ALA A 29 5.40 0.65 9.66
N THR A 30 5.99 -0.32 10.37
CA THR A 30 7.05 -1.18 9.83
C THR A 30 6.54 -2.05 8.68
N GLN A 31 5.36 -2.65 8.85
CA GLN A 31 4.73 -3.49 7.83
C GLN A 31 4.35 -2.68 6.58
N ALA A 32 3.83 -1.45 6.77
CA ALA A 32 3.55 -0.54 5.66
C ALA A 32 4.81 -0.12 4.90
N ARG A 33 5.94 0.08 5.61
CA ARG A 33 7.23 0.37 4.97
C ARG A 33 7.74 -0.83 4.17
N ALA A 34 7.69 -2.02 4.74
CA ALA A 34 8.08 -3.26 4.04
C ALA A 34 7.22 -3.49 2.78
N ALA A 35 5.90 -3.29 2.89
CA ALA A 35 5.00 -3.39 1.74
C ALA A 35 5.28 -2.33 0.67
N ARG A 36 5.64 -1.09 1.06
CA ARG A 36 6.06 -0.05 0.10
C ARG A 36 7.34 -0.45 -0.62
N GLN A 37 8.32 -1.02 0.08
CA GLN A 37 9.56 -1.49 -0.53
C GLN A 37 9.29 -2.61 -1.54
N ALA A 38 8.53 -3.63 -1.15
CA ALA A 38 8.18 -4.73 -2.05
C ALA A 38 7.45 -4.26 -3.31
N ARG A 39 6.55 -3.27 -3.19
CA ARG A 39 5.87 -2.66 -4.35
C ARG A 39 6.86 -1.91 -5.25
N ALA A 40 7.80 -1.17 -4.68
CA ALA A 40 8.82 -0.46 -5.45
C ALA A 40 9.72 -1.44 -6.21
N ASP A 41 10.19 -2.51 -5.55
CA ASP A 41 11.05 -3.52 -6.15
C ASP A 41 10.34 -4.25 -7.31
N TRP A 42 9.06 -4.59 -7.12
CA TRP A 42 8.23 -5.16 -8.18
C TRP A 42 8.08 -4.20 -9.37
N LEU A 43 7.77 -2.92 -9.13
CA LEU A 43 7.65 -1.90 -10.19
C LEU A 43 8.95 -1.69 -10.96
N ILE A 44 10.10 -1.66 -10.27
CA ILE A 44 11.42 -1.53 -10.92
C ILE A 44 11.67 -2.70 -11.86
N THR A 45 11.37 -3.92 -11.41
CA THR A 45 11.50 -5.14 -12.21
C THR A 45 10.61 -5.09 -13.46
N GLU A 46 9.35 -4.69 -13.28
CA GLU A 46 8.37 -4.61 -14.36
C GLU A 46 8.75 -3.54 -15.40
N LEU A 47 9.23 -2.38 -14.96
CA LEU A 47 9.74 -1.35 -15.87
C LEU A 47 10.95 -1.86 -16.67
N GLY A 48 11.84 -2.63 -16.05
CA GLY A 48 12.94 -3.29 -16.76
C GLY A 48 12.43 -4.25 -17.84
N ARG A 49 11.41 -5.06 -17.51
CA ARG A 49 10.74 -5.98 -18.44
C ARG A 49 10.10 -5.23 -19.62
N LEU A 50 9.39 -4.13 -19.35
CA LEU A 50 8.78 -3.28 -20.38
C LEU A 50 9.82 -2.62 -21.28
N ALA A 51 10.91 -2.10 -20.70
CA ALA A 51 11.99 -1.50 -21.48
C ALA A 51 12.69 -2.52 -22.41
N ALA A 52 12.73 -3.81 -22.02
CA ALA A 52 13.28 -4.86 -22.87
C ALA A 52 12.36 -5.23 -24.05
N GLN A 53 11.05 -5.02 -23.92
CA GLN A 53 10.06 -5.27 -24.97
C GLN A 53 9.74 -4.04 -25.83
N ALA A 54 10.17 -2.85 -25.43
CA ALA A 54 9.91 -1.63 -26.17
C ALA A 54 10.63 -1.63 -27.53
N GLU A 55 9.84 -1.55 -28.61
CA GLU A 55 10.35 -1.45 -29.98
C GLU A 55 10.92 -0.05 -30.28
N ASP A 56 10.26 1.01 -29.78
CA ASP A 56 10.74 2.38 -29.91
C ASP A 56 11.96 2.62 -28.99
N PRO A 57 13.13 2.99 -29.56
CA PRO A 57 14.30 3.37 -28.78
C PRO A 57 14.04 4.51 -27.77
N ASN A 58 13.14 5.45 -28.09
CA ASN A 58 12.78 6.55 -27.20
C ASN A 58 12.06 6.05 -25.96
N ASP A 59 11.03 5.22 -26.14
CA ASP A 59 10.28 4.64 -25.03
C ASP A 59 11.17 3.76 -24.15
N ARG A 60 12.06 2.97 -24.74
CA ARG A 60 13.06 2.21 -23.97
C ARG A 60 13.89 3.11 -23.05
N VAL A 61 14.36 4.26 -23.53
CA VAL A 61 15.15 5.21 -22.73
C VAL A 61 14.28 5.86 -21.64
N ARG A 62 13.05 6.27 -21.97
CA ARG A 62 12.11 6.88 -21.02
C ARG A 62 11.78 5.92 -19.89
N ILE A 63 11.42 4.68 -20.20
CA ILE A 63 11.08 3.64 -19.22
C ILE A 63 12.28 3.35 -18.31
N ARG A 64 13.49 3.21 -18.88
CA ARG A 64 14.72 3.03 -18.08
C ARG A 64 14.97 4.19 -17.12
N ARG A 65 14.83 5.44 -17.57
CA ARG A 65 14.96 6.63 -16.71
C ARG A 65 13.94 6.64 -15.56
N THR A 66 12.71 6.21 -15.84
CA THR A 66 11.67 6.08 -14.82
C THR A 66 12.06 5.03 -13.77
N ALA A 67 12.52 3.85 -14.19
CA ALA A 67 12.97 2.80 -13.27
C ALA A 67 14.14 3.26 -12.39
N ASP A 68 15.09 3.97 -12.99
CA ASP A 68 16.24 4.57 -12.34
C ASP A 68 15.84 5.60 -11.27
N SER A 69 14.84 6.44 -11.60
CA SER A 69 14.33 7.47 -10.68
C SER A 69 13.59 6.84 -9.51
N LEU A 70 12.79 5.81 -9.77
CA LEU A 70 12.10 5.04 -8.73
C LEU A 70 13.08 4.31 -7.81
N THR A 71 14.17 3.77 -8.36
CA THR A 71 15.25 3.14 -7.59
C THR A 71 15.90 4.13 -6.63
N ARG A 72 16.27 5.31 -7.13
CA ARG A 72 16.83 6.39 -6.29
C ARG A 72 15.86 6.84 -5.21
N LEU A 73 14.57 6.97 -5.54
CA LEU A 73 13.54 7.33 -4.58
C LEU A 73 13.39 6.27 -3.49
N ALA A 74 13.27 4.99 -3.86
CA ALA A 74 13.14 3.89 -2.91
C ALA A 74 14.36 3.79 -1.99
N ALA A 75 15.57 3.97 -2.53
CA ALA A 75 16.81 3.98 -1.77
C ALA A 75 16.85 5.13 -0.73
N ALA A 76 16.36 6.32 -1.09
CA ALA A 76 16.28 7.46 -0.17
C ALA A 76 15.35 7.21 1.04
N PHE A 77 14.42 6.28 0.92
CA PHE A 77 13.52 5.85 2.00
C PHE A 77 13.94 4.52 2.64
N ARG A 78 15.19 4.07 2.46
CA ARG A 78 15.73 2.93 3.22
C ARG A 78 16.27 3.42 4.58
N PRO A 79 15.91 2.78 5.70
CA PRO A 79 16.39 3.17 7.02
C PRO A 79 17.85 2.76 7.24
#